data_AF-A0AAD7KIP5-F1
#
_entry.id   AF-A0AAD7KIP5-F1
#
_cell.length_a   1.000
_cell.length_b   1.000
_cell.length_c   1.000
_cell.angle_alpha   90.00
_cell.angle_beta   90.00
_cell.angle_gamma   90.00
#
_symmetry.space_group_name_H-M   'P 1'
#
loop_
_entity.id
_entity.type
_entity.pdbx_description
1 polymer ?
#
loop_
_entity_poly.entity_id
_entity_poly.type
_entity_poly.pdbx_seq_one_letter_code
_entity_poly.pdbx_strand_id
1 'polypeptide(L)'
;MLAQFVLLALAASQAQALATLTSASTSLGYLKAISYGKAIGYISKTLNANGEFEGVGAFTDATDVAHRMLVSLDESVTGPQSLVVENLAAADADWPFLGGIGGVNGTTIGSAGNYLLIGATTQTSPGVPALRCGNTFTDRTGKQRNCASAFWAYNATTSAVTPQWTNDDGSVIVGNIGYVDEAFIITGGIAQFEAVWEDSVEWLNLTLQTS
;
A
#
# COMPACT_ATOMS: atom_id res chain seq x y z
N MET A 1 -53.60 -9.85 -25.24
CA MET A 1 -53.16 -8.69 -24.45
C MET A 1 -52.47 -9.04 -23.14
N LEU A 2 -52.83 -10.10 -22.40
CA LEU A 2 -52.15 -10.45 -21.13
C LEU A 2 -50.68 -10.89 -21.28
N ALA A 3 -50.32 -11.60 -22.36
CA ALA A 3 -48.96 -12.13 -22.54
C ALA A 3 -47.88 -11.04 -22.76
N GLN A 4 -48.28 -9.87 -23.28
CA GLN A 4 -47.35 -8.77 -23.59
C GLN A 4 -47.00 -7.93 -22.35
N PHE A 5 -47.86 -7.93 -21.33
CA PHE A 5 -47.60 -7.27 -20.04
C PHE A 5 -46.63 -8.06 -19.15
N VAL A 6 -46.67 -9.40 -19.20
CA VAL A 6 -45.76 -10.25 -18.41
C VAL A 6 -44.32 -10.17 -18.92
N LEU A 7 -44.12 -10.04 -20.25
CA LEU A 7 -42.78 -9.90 -20.84
C LEU A 7 -42.11 -8.56 -20.48
N LEU A 8 -42.88 -7.46 -20.41
CA LEU A 8 -42.36 -6.15 -19.99
C LEU A 8 -41.96 -6.11 -18.52
N ALA A 9 -42.72 -6.77 -17.64
CA ALA A 9 -42.41 -6.84 -16.21
C ALA A 9 -41.14 -7.66 -15.93
N LEU A 10 -40.91 -8.76 -16.67
CA LEU A 10 -39.72 -9.59 -16.54
C LEU A 10 -38.44 -8.88 -17.05
N ALA A 11 -38.56 -8.09 -18.12
CA ALA A 11 -37.45 -7.30 -18.65
C ALA A 11 -37.06 -6.14 -17.71
N ALA A 12 -38.04 -5.50 -17.06
CA ALA A 12 -37.79 -4.47 -16.06
C ALA A 12 -37.13 -5.03 -14.78
N SER A 13 -37.52 -6.24 -14.35
CA SER A 13 -36.88 -6.90 -13.20
C SER A 13 -35.47 -7.39 -13.50
N GLN A 14 -35.17 -7.83 -14.73
CA GLN A 14 -33.81 -8.19 -15.14
C GLN A 14 -32.91 -6.96 -15.31
N ALA A 15 -33.44 -5.83 -15.81
CA ALA A 15 -32.70 -4.57 -15.86
C ALA A 15 -32.41 -4.01 -14.46
N GLN A 16 -33.32 -4.17 -13.49
CA GLN A 16 -33.05 -3.84 -12.08
C GLN A 16 -32.09 -4.82 -11.40
N ALA A 17 -32.13 -6.11 -11.75
CA ALA A 17 -31.17 -7.11 -11.25
C ALA A 17 -29.75 -6.94 -11.85
N LEU A 18 -29.62 -6.38 -13.06
CA LEU A 18 -28.34 -5.92 -13.62
C LEU A 18 -27.91 -4.53 -13.11
N ALA A 19 -28.86 -3.70 -12.65
CA ALA A 19 -28.62 -2.40 -12.04
C ALA A 19 -28.39 -2.45 -10.53
N THR A 20 -28.45 -3.63 -9.89
CA THR A 20 -27.59 -3.98 -8.75
C THR A 20 -26.14 -4.10 -9.21
N LEU A 21 -25.68 -3.05 -9.89
CA LEU A 21 -24.31 -2.67 -10.07
C LEU A 21 -23.75 -2.57 -8.66
N THR A 22 -22.86 -3.50 -8.33
CA THR A 22 -21.94 -3.35 -7.21
C THR A 22 -21.29 -1.98 -7.35
N SER A 23 -21.77 -1.00 -6.58
CA SER A 23 -20.98 0.19 -6.30
C SER A 23 -19.66 -0.35 -5.77
N ALA A 24 -18.56 -0.13 -6.51
CA ALA A 24 -17.23 -0.45 -6.01
C ALA A 24 -17.14 0.15 -4.61
N SER A 25 -16.95 -0.70 -3.60
CA SER A 25 -16.85 -0.28 -2.21
C SER A 25 -15.47 0.32 -2.03
N THR A 26 -15.31 1.57 -2.45
CA THR A 26 -14.10 2.32 -2.19
C THR A 26 -14.11 2.76 -0.74
N SER A 27 -13.10 2.33 0.01
CA SER A 27 -12.85 2.81 1.36
C SER A 27 -11.81 3.90 1.37
N LEU A 28 -12.01 4.88 2.24
CA LEU A 28 -11.12 6.01 2.46
C LEU A 28 -10.73 6.02 3.94
N GLY A 29 -9.43 6.03 4.25
CA GLY A 29 -8.99 5.97 5.63
C GLY A 29 -7.50 6.26 5.83
N TYR A 30 -7.10 6.31 7.09
CA TYR A 30 -5.70 6.54 7.47
C TYR A 30 -4.99 5.22 7.77
N LEU A 31 -3.74 5.08 7.34
CA LEU A 31 -2.92 3.92 7.67
C LEU A 31 -2.36 4.03 9.09
N LYS A 32 -2.95 3.29 10.02
CA LYS A 32 -2.54 3.22 11.42
C LYS A 32 -1.49 2.12 11.61
N ALA A 33 -0.38 2.48 12.27
CA ALA A 33 0.70 1.56 12.61
C ALA A 33 0.51 0.97 14.01
N ILE A 34 0.67 -0.35 14.10
CA ILE A 34 0.53 -1.14 15.32
C ILE A 34 1.82 -1.90 15.57
N SER A 35 2.42 -1.71 16.74
CA SER A 35 3.60 -2.45 17.21
C SER A 35 3.25 -3.22 18.49
N TYR A 36 3.62 -4.51 18.53
CA TYR A 36 3.31 -5.41 19.64
C TYR A 36 1.84 -5.33 20.15
N GLY A 37 0.89 -5.17 19.22
CA GLY A 37 -0.54 -5.05 19.51
C GLY A 37 -1.00 -3.67 20.00
N LYS A 38 -0.09 -2.69 20.13
CA LYS A 38 -0.37 -1.32 20.54
C LYS A 38 -0.30 -0.38 19.34
N ALA A 39 -1.30 0.48 19.18
CA ALA A 39 -1.22 1.56 18.20
C ALA A 39 -0.10 2.55 18.60
N ILE A 40 0.82 2.81 17.68
CA ILE A 40 1.94 3.73 17.91
C ILE A 40 1.84 5.02 17.08
N GLY A 41 0.88 5.12 16.17
CA GLY A 41 0.62 6.32 15.37
C GLY A 41 0.02 5.98 14.01
N TYR A 42 0.18 6.88 13.05
CA TYR A 42 -0.20 6.69 11.65
C TYR A 42 1.03 6.89 10.75
N ILE A 43 0.97 6.41 9.51
CA ILE A 43 2.00 6.75 8.52
C ILE A 43 1.88 8.24 8.15
N SER A 44 3.00 8.97 8.09
CA SER A 44 2.99 10.35 7.61
C SER A 44 2.79 10.41 6.10
N LYS A 45 2.09 11.45 5.62
CA LYS A 45 2.02 11.78 4.19
C LYS A 45 3.28 12.48 3.67
N THR A 46 4.17 12.89 4.57
CA THR A 46 5.41 13.59 4.22
C THR A 46 6.46 12.59 3.76
N LEU A 47 7.22 13.01 2.75
CA LEU A 47 8.37 12.28 2.24
C LEU A 47 9.64 12.95 2.75
N ASN A 48 10.63 12.16 3.17
CA ASN A 48 11.94 12.65 3.59
C ASN A 48 12.77 13.18 2.39
N ALA A 49 14.02 13.60 2.66
CA ALA A 49 14.92 14.13 1.63
C ALA A 49 15.28 13.11 0.53
N ASN A 50 15.14 11.81 0.79
CA ASN A 50 15.38 10.74 -0.18
C ASN A 50 14.10 10.32 -0.91
N GLY A 51 12.92 10.80 -0.51
CA GLY A 51 11.66 10.47 -1.18
C GLY A 51 11.00 9.20 -0.66
N GLU A 52 11.30 8.86 0.59
CA GLU A 52 10.69 7.76 1.32
C GLU A 52 9.66 8.35 2.27
N PHE A 53 8.53 7.66 2.47
CA PHE A 53 7.59 8.10 3.49
C PHE A 53 8.24 7.94 4.87
N GLU A 54 8.02 8.92 5.73
CA GLU A 54 8.59 8.97 7.07
C GLU A 54 7.51 8.86 8.16
N GLY A 55 7.94 8.76 9.41
CA GLY A 55 7.09 9.04 10.56
C GLY A 55 6.16 7.89 10.98
N VAL A 56 6.50 7.30 12.12
CA VAL A 56 5.55 6.67 13.05
C VAL A 56 5.87 7.14 14.46
N GLY A 57 4.86 7.50 15.26
CA GLY A 57 5.07 7.94 16.65
C GLY A 57 4.56 9.36 16.91
N ALA A 58 5.37 10.16 17.61
CA ALA A 58 5.01 11.52 18.03
C ALA A 58 4.65 12.47 16.87
N PHE A 59 5.10 12.17 15.65
CA PHE A 59 4.85 12.97 14.44
C PHE A 59 3.48 12.69 13.78
N THR A 60 2.75 11.69 14.25
CA THR A 60 1.41 11.30 13.74
C THR A 60 0.52 10.79 14.88
N ASP A 61 0.59 11.47 16.02
CA ASP A 61 -0.25 11.15 17.17
C ASP A 61 -1.76 11.27 16.83
N ALA A 62 -2.62 10.78 17.72
CA ALA A 62 -4.08 10.75 17.52
C ALA A 62 -4.75 12.15 17.37
N THR A 63 -4.04 13.23 17.58
CA THR A 63 -4.49 14.63 17.42
C THR A 63 -3.98 15.31 16.15
N ASP A 64 -2.83 14.89 15.59
CA ASP A 64 -2.30 15.47 14.36
C ASP A 64 -2.84 14.76 13.10
N VAL A 65 -4.09 15.07 12.74
CA VAL A 65 -4.75 14.53 11.54
C VAL A 65 -4.11 15.08 10.25
N ALA A 66 -3.51 16.28 10.30
CA ALA A 66 -3.01 16.98 9.13
C ALA A 66 -1.80 16.29 8.48
N HIS A 67 -0.99 15.61 9.28
CA HIS A 67 0.20 14.88 8.79
C HIS A 67 -0.07 13.42 8.41
N ARG A 68 -1.24 12.85 8.73
CA ARG A 68 -1.53 11.44 8.43
C ARG A 68 -1.72 11.20 6.94
N MET A 69 -1.20 10.08 6.46
CA MET A 69 -1.46 9.58 5.13
C MET A 69 -2.92 9.11 5.00
N LEU A 70 -3.68 9.79 4.15
CA LEU A 70 -5.01 9.38 3.74
C LEU A 70 -4.88 8.52 2.49
N VAL A 71 -5.44 7.32 2.52
CA VAL A 71 -5.43 6.41 1.36
C VAL A 71 -6.84 5.98 0.97
N SER A 72 -7.02 5.67 -0.31
CA SER A 72 -8.20 4.97 -0.81
C SER A 72 -7.85 3.61 -1.40
N LEU A 73 -8.79 2.66 -1.29
CA LEU A 73 -8.69 1.30 -1.84
C LEU A 73 -10.05 0.74 -2.25
N ASP A 74 -10.04 -0.28 -3.11
CA ASP A 74 -11.25 -1.01 -3.50
C ASP A 74 -11.41 -2.27 -2.63
N GLU A 75 -12.41 -2.27 -1.75
CA GLU A 75 -12.67 -3.39 -0.84
C GLU A 75 -13.24 -4.62 -1.56
N SER A 76 -13.68 -4.48 -2.82
CA SER A 76 -14.11 -5.62 -3.62
C SER A 76 -12.94 -6.47 -4.15
N VAL A 77 -11.72 -5.95 -4.07
CA VAL A 77 -10.51 -6.66 -4.51
C VAL A 77 -9.95 -7.53 -3.38
N THR A 78 -9.94 -8.85 -3.58
CA THR A 78 -9.49 -9.86 -2.60
C THR A 78 -8.00 -10.23 -2.72
N GLY A 79 -7.20 -9.43 -3.42
CA GLY A 79 -5.79 -9.71 -3.72
C GLY A 79 -4.95 -8.43 -3.80
N PRO A 80 -3.75 -8.50 -4.41
CA PRO A 80 -2.90 -7.34 -4.58
C PRO A 80 -3.60 -6.22 -5.34
N GLN A 81 -3.54 -5.01 -4.81
CA GLN A 81 -4.07 -3.78 -5.39
C GLN A 81 -3.16 -2.60 -5.09
N SER A 82 -3.38 -1.49 -5.80
CA SER A 82 -2.74 -0.22 -5.50
C SER A 82 -3.54 0.52 -4.43
N LEU A 83 -2.85 1.24 -3.55
CA LEU A 83 -3.46 2.22 -2.65
C LEU A 83 -3.15 3.61 -3.20
N VAL A 84 -4.18 4.45 -3.36
CA VAL A 84 -4.00 5.85 -3.79
C VAL A 84 -3.76 6.70 -2.55
N VAL A 85 -2.74 7.56 -2.57
CA VAL A 85 -2.46 8.54 -1.53
C VAL A 85 -3.19 9.85 -1.86
N GLU A 86 -4.26 10.12 -1.13
CA GLU A 86 -5.25 11.16 -1.47
C GLU A 86 -4.84 12.57 -1.05
N ASN A 87 -3.83 12.67 -0.16
CA ASN A 87 -3.41 13.93 0.43
C ASN A 87 -1.90 14.20 0.28
N LEU A 88 -1.31 13.67 -0.79
CA LEU A 88 0.09 13.90 -1.15
C LEU A 88 0.33 15.39 -1.50
N ALA A 89 1.56 15.87 -1.29
CA ALA A 89 1.93 17.23 -1.67
C ALA A 89 1.87 17.41 -3.20
N ALA A 90 1.51 18.62 -3.65
CA ALA A 90 1.38 18.90 -5.09
C ALA A 90 2.67 18.64 -5.89
N ALA A 91 3.83 18.78 -5.25
CA ALA A 91 5.13 18.52 -5.87
C ALA A 91 5.37 17.02 -6.18
N ASP A 92 4.64 16.12 -5.52
CA ASP A 92 4.78 14.66 -5.68
C ASP A 92 3.55 14.04 -6.40
N ALA A 93 2.63 14.87 -6.93
CA ALA A 93 1.34 14.43 -7.48
C ALA A 93 1.45 13.50 -8.70
N ASP A 94 2.59 13.49 -9.40
CA ASP A 94 2.87 12.57 -10.51
C ASP A 94 3.00 11.09 -10.05
N TRP A 95 3.17 10.88 -8.74
CA TRP A 95 3.41 9.57 -8.13
C TRP A 95 2.32 9.21 -7.08
N PRO A 96 1.02 9.14 -7.43
CA PRO A 96 -0.06 9.16 -6.45
C PRO A 96 -0.27 7.83 -5.71
N PHE A 97 0.50 6.79 -5.99
CA PHE A 97 0.29 5.47 -5.39
C PHE A 97 1.31 5.14 -4.32
N LEU A 98 0.86 4.59 -3.19
CA LEU A 98 1.74 4.05 -2.16
C LEU A 98 2.49 2.83 -2.73
N GLY A 99 3.81 2.94 -2.84
CA GLY A 99 4.64 1.98 -3.55
C GLY A 99 5.81 1.44 -2.75
N GLY A 100 6.28 0.27 -3.16
CA GLY A 100 7.53 -0.34 -2.74
C GLY A 100 8.60 -0.02 -3.77
N ILE A 101 9.71 0.52 -3.33
CA ILE A 101 10.87 0.91 -4.15
C ILE A 101 12.05 0.03 -3.73
N GLY A 102 12.74 -0.59 -4.69
CA GLY A 102 13.87 -1.46 -4.38
C GLY A 102 14.95 -0.75 -3.55
N GLY A 103 15.37 -1.38 -2.47
CA GLY A 103 16.50 -0.91 -1.66
C GLY A 103 17.84 -1.06 -2.39
N VAL A 104 18.94 -0.78 -1.69
CA VAL A 104 20.30 -0.89 -2.26
C VAL A 104 20.63 -2.30 -2.75
N ASN A 105 20.07 -3.33 -2.11
CA ASN A 105 20.39 -4.74 -2.42
C ASN A 105 19.44 -5.38 -3.44
N GLY A 106 18.48 -4.61 -3.99
CA GLY A 106 17.57 -5.07 -5.04
C GLY A 106 16.13 -5.31 -4.57
N THR A 107 15.34 -5.97 -5.42
CA THR A 107 13.89 -6.14 -5.27
C THR A 107 13.46 -7.55 -4.89
N THR A 108 14.36 -8.54 -4.92
CA THR A 108 14.05 -9.91 -4.51
C THR A 108 14.11 -10.03 -2.99
N ILE A 109 12.98 -9.86 -2.30
CA ILE A 109 12.94 -9.91 -0.83
C ILE A 109 12.73 -11.36 -0.33
N GLY A 110 13.21 -11.62 0.90
CA GLY A 110 13.23 -12.98 1.48
C GLY A 110 14.61 -13.67 1.36
N SER A 111 15.49 -13.14 0.52
CA SER A 111 16.93 -13.39 0.61
C SER A 111 17.61 -12.45 1.61
N ALA A 112 18.80 -12.84 2.10
CA ALA A 112 19.50 -12.10 3.15
C ALA A 112 19.75 -10.63 2.76
N GLY A 113 19.23 -9.70 3.57
CA GLY A 113 19.50 -8.27 3.47
C GLY A 113 18.75 -7.49 2.38
N ASN A 114 17.91 -8.12 1.57
CA ASN A 114 17.10 -7.42 0.57
C ASN A 114 15.83 -6.84 1.20
N TYR A 115 15.52 -5.60 0.84
CA TYR A 115 14.37 -4.88 1.35
C TYR A 115 13.85 -3.88 0.32
N LEU A 116 12.63 -3.42 0.54
CA LEU A 116 12.01 -2.33 -0.20
C LEU A 116 11.87 -1.14 0.74
N LEU A 117 11.98 0.06 0.19
CA LEU A 117 11.57 1.31 0.82
C LEU A 117 10.10 1.59 0.49
N ILE A 118 9.37 2.24 1.39
CA ILE A 118 8.02 2.73 1.08
C ILE A 118 8.11 4.18 0.60
N GLY A 119 7.59 4.46 -0.59
CA GLY A 119 7.54 5.79 -1.18
C GLY A 119 6.33 5.95 -2.09
N ALA A 120 6.27 7.04 -2.86
CA ALA A 120 5.20 7.27 -3.81
C ALA A 120 5.65 6.89 -5.23
N THR A 121 4.75 6.31 -6.03
CA THR A 121 5.07 5.68 -7.33
C THR A 121 3.97 5.87 -8.36
N THR A 122 4.26 5.57 -9.64
CA THR A 122 3.21 5.34 -10.65
C THR A 122 2.46 4.03 -10.39
N GLN A 123 1.28 3.89 -11.01
CA GLN A 123 0.56 2.62 -10.98
C GLN A 123 1.37 1.50 -11.67
N THR A 124 1.30 0.30 -11.12
CA THR A 124 1.78 -0.94 -11.75
C THR A 124 0.65 -1.96 -11.76
N SER A 125 0.74 -2.97 -12.61
CA SER A 125 -0.24 -4.06 -12.61
C SER A 125 -0.10 -4.92 -11.34
N PRO A 126 -1.20 -5.45 -10.78
CA PRO A 126 -1.13 -6.43 -9.69
C PRO A 126 -0.33 -7.68 -10.04
N GLY A 127 0.42 -8.21 -9.08
CA GLY A 127 1.10 -9.51 -9.19
C GLY A 127 2.27 -9.57 -10.18
N VAL A 128 2.78 -8.42 -10.64
CA VAL A 128 4.00 -8.35 -11.47
C VAL A 128 5.21 -8.05 -10.57
N PRO A 129 6.40 -8.56 -10.92
CA PRO A 129 7.64 -8.15 -10.26
C PRO A 129 7.88 -6.64 -10.37
N ALA A 130 8.80 -6.12 -9.56
CA ALA A 130 9.18 -4.72 -9.67
C ALA A 130 9.77 -4.41 -11.05
N LEU A 131 9.28 -3.32 -11.64
CA LEU A 131 9.72 -2.85 -12.95
C LEU A 131 10.35 -1.47 -12.81
N ARG A 132 11.00 -1.01 -13.88
CA ARG A 132 11.42 0.38 -13.97
C ARG A 132 10.18 1.26 -14.09
N CYS A 133 9.78 1.91 -13.00
CA CYS A 133 8.67 2.86 -12.95
C CYS A 133 9.09 4.18 -12.31
N GLY A 134 8.24 5.20 -12.48
CA GLY A 134 8.43 6.50 -11.84
C GLY A 134 8.17 6.40 -10.34
N ASN A 135 9.04 7.02 -9.55
CA ASN A 135 8.98 7.00 -8.09
C ASN A 135 9.71 8.18 -7.45
N THR A 136 9.25 8.56 -6.27
CA THR A 136 9.74 9.69 -5.48
C THR A 136 11.22 9.60 -5.11
N PHE A 137 11.74 8.38 -4.91
CA PHE A 137 13.15 8.18 -4.60
C PHE A 137 14.06 8.50 -5.78
N THR A 138 13.71 7.98 -6.96
CA THR A 138 14.46 8.24 -8.19
C THR A 138 14.40 9.72 -8.53
N ASP A 139 13.25 10.35 -8.33
CA ASP A 139 13.05 11.78 -8.59
C ASP A 139 13.94 12.67 -7.70
N ARG A 140 13.96 12.44 -6.39
CA ARG A 140 14.78 13.24 -5.46
C ARG A 140 16.28 12.96 -5.53
N THR A 141 16.66 11.69 -5.74
CA THR A 141 18.07 11.29 -5.66
C THR A 141 18.78 11.17 -7.01
N GLY A 142 18.04 11.14 -8.11
CA GLY A 142 18.54 10.81 -9.44
C GLY A 142 18.99 9.35 -9.62
N LYS A 143 18.88 8.51 -8.58
CA LYS A 143 19.29 7.11 -8.62
C LYS A 143 18.10 6.24 -9.02
N GLN A 144 18.15 5.69 -10.24
CA GLN A 144 17.11 4.81 -10.74
C GLN A 144 16.92 3.59 -9.81
N ARG A 145 15.66 3.36 -9.42
CA ARG A 145 15.21 2.14 -8.74
C ARG A 145 13.99 1.54 -9.45
N ASN A 146 13.85 0.23 -9.34
CA ASN A 146 12.63 -0.46 -9.72
C ASN A 146 11.59 -0.31 -8.60
N CYS A 147 10.32 -0.32 -8.97
CA CYS A 147 9.21 -0.17 -8.03
C CYS A 147 8.01 -1.02 -8.41
N ALA A 148 7.05 -1.13 -7.48
CA ALA A 148 5.69 -1.57 -7.73
C ALA A 148 4.73 -0.85 -6.78
N SER A 149 3.47 -0.68 -7.17
CA SER A 149 2.41 -0.11 -6.33
C SER A 149 1.26 -1.08 -6.07
N ALA A 150 0.98 -1.99 -7.00
CA ALA A 150 -0.13 -2.94 -6.87
C ALA A 150 0.29 -4.23 -6.14
N PHE A 151 0.75 -4.10 -4.91
CA PHE A 151 1.17 -5.23 -4.05
C PHE A 151 0.51 -5.20 -2.68
N TRP A 152 -0.43 -4.28 -2.41
CA TRP A 152 -1.12 -4.22 -1.12
C TRP A 152 -2.34 -5.14 -1.12
N ALA A 153 -2.49 -5.95 -0.08
CA ALA A 153 -3.69 -6.72 0.18
C ALA A 153 -4.45 -6.13 1.37
N TYR A 154 -5.77 -6.09 1.29
CA TYR A 154 -6.65 -5.60 2.35
C TYR A 154 -7.53 -6.73 2.87
N ASN A 155 -7.63 -6.84 4.20
CA ASN A 155 -8.55 -7.75 4.87
C ASN A 155 -9.67 -6.94 5.52
N ALA A 156 -10.86 -6.96 4.92
CA ALA A 156 -12.02 -6.21 5.42
C ALA A 156 -12.50 -6.62 6.82
N THR A 157 -12.20 -7.84 7.27
CA THR A 157 -12.60 -8.33 8.61
C THR A 157 -11.72 -7.74 9.72
N THR A 158 -10.42 -7.59 9.46
CA THR A 158 -9.45 -7.11 10.46
C THR A 158 -8.96 -5.68 10.18
N SER A 159 -9.40 -5.10 9.06
CA SER A 159 -8.86 -3.90 8.44
C SER A 159 -7.35 -3.94 8.17
N ALA A 160 -6.73 -5.13 8.18
CA ALA A 160 -5.29 -5.25 7.97
C ALA A 160 -4.90 -4.90 6.54
N VAL A 161 -3.81 -4.15 6.39
CA VAL A 161 -3.17 -3.83 5.11
C VAL A 161 -1.79 -4.51 5.11
N THR A 162 -1.56 -5.41 4.17
CA THR A 162 -0.37 -6.27 4.16
C THR A 162 0.27 -6.30 2.77
N PRO A 163 1.60 -6.19 2.65
CA PRO A 163 2.27 -6.28 1.37
C PRO A 163 2.38 -7.74 0.89
N GLN A 164 2.03 -7.97 -0.37
CA GLN A 164 2.17 -9.22 -1.12
C GLN A 164 3.06 -8.96 -2.33
N TRP A 165 4.36 -9.07 -2.12
CA TRP A 165 5.38 -8.73 -3.10
C TRP A 165 5.66 -9.88 -4.07
N THR A 166 5.85 -9.58 -5.35
CA THR A 166 6.28 -10.56 -6.35
C THR A 166 7.75 -10.33 -6.67
N ASN A 167 8.60 -11.34 -6.43
CA ASN A 167 10.01 -11.32 -6.77
C ASN A 167 10.24 -11.54 -8.28
N ASP A 168 11.45 -11.27 -8.75
CA ASP A 168 11.82 -11.40 -10.18
C ASP A 168 11.68 -12.83 -10.73
N ASP A 169 11.73 -13.85 -9.86
CA ASP A 169 11.51 -15.26 -10.20
C ASP A 169 10.02 -15.67 -10.17
N GLY A 170 9.12 -14.73 -9.91
CA GLY A 170 7.68 -14.95 -9.80
C GLY A 170 7.22 -15.49 -8.44
N SER A 171 8.12 -15.71 -7.49
CA SER A 171 7.72 -16.08 -6.12
C SER A 171 6.99 -14.92 -5.43
N VAL A 172 5.93 -15.23 -4.70
CA VAL A 172 5.14 -14.25 -3.95
C VAL A 172 5.46 -14.35 -2.47
N ILE A 173 5.83 -13.23 -1.86
CA ILE A 173 6.23 -13.10 -0.47
C ILE A 173 5.29 -12.15 0.26
N VAL A 174 4.77 -12.58 1.41
CA VAL A 174 4.10 -11.68 2.35
C VAL A 174 5.19 -10.90 3.09
N GLY A 175 5.25 -9.59 2.85
CA GLY A 175 6.28 -8.74 3.42
C GLY A 175 6.00 -8.36 4.88
N ASN A 176 7.06 -8.21 5.64
CA ASN A 176 7.07 -7.65 6.99
C ASN A 176 7.43 -6.17 6.90
N ILE A 177 6.63 -5.31 7.52
CA ILE A 177 6.86 -3.86 7.51
C ILE A 177 7.69 -3.50 8.74
N GLY A 178 8.81 -2.83 8.52
CA GLY A 178 9.66 -2.28 9.57
C GLY A 178 9.77 -0.77 9.46
N TYR A 179 10.16 -0.12 10.54
CA TYR A 179 10.54 1.29 10.57
C TYR A 179 11.93 1.42 11.20
N VAL A 180 12.86 2.04 10.47
CA VAL A 180 14.27 2.18 10.83
C VAL A 180 14.83 3.42 10.15
N ASP A 181 15.68 4.19 10.84
CA ASP A 181 16.32 5.40 10.29
C ASP A 181 15.36 6.35 9.55
N GLU A 182 14.21 6.61 10.17
CA GLU A 182 13.17 7.51 9.65
C GLU A 182 12.47 7.05 8.36
N ALA A 183 12.70 5.82 7.91
CA ALA A 183 12.09 5.25 6.73
C ALA A 183 11.34 3.95 7.05
N PHE A 184 10.27 3.68 6.29
CA PHE A 184 9.65 2.36 6.30
C PHE A 184 10.33 1.43 5.32
N ILE A 185 10.50 0.19 5.76
CA ILE A 185 11.03 -0.90 4.96
C ILE A 185 10.03 -2.05 4.84
N ILE A 186 10.21 -2.87 3.81
CA ILE A 186 9.51 -4.15 3.64
C ILE A 186 10.54 -5.25 3.36
N THR A 187 10.51 -6.33 4.13
CA THR A 187 11.37 -7.51 3.93
C THR A 187 10.56 -8.82 3.94
N GLY A 188 11.07 -9.85 3.26
CA GLY A 188 10.50 -11.19 3.29
C GLY A 188 10.83 -11.99 4.55
N GLY A 189 11.81 -11.57 5.35
CA GLY A 189 12.22 -12.27 6.57
C GLY A 189 12.93 -11.36 7.57
N ILE A 190 12.37 -11.27 8.78
CA ILE A 190 12.87 -10.43 9.87
C ILE A 190 14.28 -10.84 10.28
N ALA A 191 14.48 -12.12 10.64
CA ALA A 191 15.78 -12.60 11.12
C ALA A 191 16.88 -12.47 10.05
N GLN A 192 16.56 -12.69 8.78
CA GLN A 192 17.51 -12.54 7.68
C GLN A 192 17.86 -11.08 7.42
N PHE A 193 16.94 -10.15 7.68
CA PHE A 193 17.18 -8.72 7.59
C PHE A 193 18.08 -8.27 8.76
N GLU A 194 17.71 -8.59 10.00
CA GLU A 194 18.46 -8.22 11.22
C GLU A 194 19.85 -8.87 11.30
N ALA A 195 20.08 -9.99 10.60
CA ALA A 195 21.41 -10.59 10.51
C ALA A 195 22.38 -9.80 9.61
N VAL A 196 21.86 -8.93 8.74
CA VAL A 196 22.65 -8.09 7.82
C VAL A 196 22.71 -6.65 8.31
N TRP A 197 21.62 -6.17 8.91
CA TRP A 197 21.46 -4.81 9.40
C TRP A 197 21.42 -4.83 10.93
N GLU A 198 22.43 -4.24 11.56
CA GLU A 198 22.57 -4.20 13.03
C GLU A 198 21.67 -3.14 13.69
N ASP A 199 20.84 -2.45 12.91
CA ASP A 199 19.97 -1.39 13.36
C ASP A 199 18.71 -1.93 14.04
N SER A 200 18.23 -1.21 15.07
CA SER A 200 16.98 -1.56 15.75
C SER A 200 15.79 -1.22 14.84
N VAL A 201 15.16 -2.25 14.29
CA VAL A 201 13.94 -2.10 13.48
C VAL A 201 12.70 -2.22 14.38
N GLU A 202 11.80 -1.25 14.27
CA GLU A 202 10.47 -1.37 14.86
C GLU A 202 9.54 -2.09 13.85
N TRP A 203 9.15 -3.33 14.15
CA TRP A 203 8.27 -4.12 13.28
C TRP A 203 6.79 -3.80 13.49
N LEU A 204 6.08 -3.58 12.38
CA LEU A 204 4.76 -2.98 12.36
C LEU A 204 3.74 -3.85 11.64
N ASN A 205 2.49 -3.75 12.11
CA ASN A 205 1.31 -4.10 11.35
C ASN A 205 0.58 -2.82 10.94
N LEU A 206 0.04 -2.78 9.74
CA LEU A 206 -0.80 -1.67 9.27
C LEU A 206 -2.28 -2.05 9.29
N THR A 207 -3.10 -1.10 9.70
CA THR A 207 -4.55 -1.21 9.60
C THR A 207 -5.12 0.04 8.95
N LEU A 208 -6.11 -0.12 8.08
CA LEU A 208 -6.88 0.99 7.56
C LEU A 208 -7.90 1.43 8.62
N GLN A 209 -7.82 2.68 9.04
CA GLN A 209 -8.80 3.28 9.93
C GLN A 209 -9.67 4.27 9.14
N THR A 210 -10.88 3.84 8.82
CA THR A 210 -11.94 4.69 8.24
C THR A 210 -12.48 5.63 9.32
N SER A 211 -12.83 6.85 8.93
CA SER A 211 -13.43 7.87 9.82
C SER A 211 -14.86 7.54 10.23
#